data_AF-A0A1C4SYM1-F1
#
_entry.id   AF-A0A1C4SYM1-F1
#
_cell.length_a   1.000
_cell.length_b   1.000
_cell.length_c   1.000
_cell.angle_alpha   90.00
_cell.angle_beta   90.00
_cell.angle_gamma   90.00
#
_symmetry.space_group_name_H-M   'P 1'
#
loop_
_entity.id
_entity.type
_entity.pdbx_description
1 polymer ?
#
loop_
_entity_poly.entity_id
_entity_poly.type
_entity_poly.pdbx_seq_one_letter_code
_entity_poly.pdbx_strand_id
1 'polypeptide(L)'
;MVRLQALVAARRASTQHLLTKRLVTQFAHVAIEDLRVKNMTRSAKGTLDTPGRGVRAKSGLNRAVLDVGFGEIRRQLEYKAPLHGVRLSVVNPAYTSQTCHRCGHVDAKSRRSRDLFTCTSCCHSTHADIGAAINIKHRALEALEQEADRPR
;
A
#
# COMPACT_ATOMS: atom_id res chain seq x y z
N MET A 1 -9.94 -8.55 -28.99
CA MET A 1 -9.35 -8.52 -27.62
C MET A 1 -8.28 -7.44 -27.43
N VAL A 2 -7.33 -7.24 -28.36
CA VAL A 2 -6.21 -6.28 -28.22
C VAL A 2 -6.64 -4.84 -27.91
N ARG A 3 -7.66 -4.32 -28.61
CA ARG A 3 -8.17 -2.95 -28.41
C ARG A 3 -8.78 -2.70 -27.02
N LEU A 4 -9.48 -3.69 -26.45
CA LEU A 4 -10.08 -3.57 -25.11
C LEU A 4 -9.00 -3.56 -24.02
N GLN A 5 -7.98 -4.40 -24.15
CA GLN A 5 -6.86 -4.42 -23.20
C GLN A 5 -6.08 -3.10 -23.22
N ALA A 6 -5.86 -2.52 -24.40
CA ALA A 6 -5.23 -1.21 -24.54
C ALA A 6 -6.05 -0.09 -23.89
N LEU A 7 -7.39 -0.11 -24.03
CA LEU A 7 -8.28 0.86 -23.39
C LEU A 7 -8.24 0.76 -21.86
N VAL A 8 -8.27 -0.48 -21.32
CA VAL A 8 -8.15 -0.71 -19.86
C VAL A 8 -6.82 -0.18 -19.33
N ALA A 9 -5.72 -0.41 -20.04
CA ALA A 9 -4.41 0.10 -19.69
C ALA A 9 -4.36 1.64 -19.72
N ALA A 10 -4.90 2.27 -20.77
CA ALA A 10 -4.97 3.72 -20.91
C ALA A 10 -5.83 4.37 -19.80
N ARG A 11 -6.96 3.75 -19.45
CA ARG A 11 -7.81 4.22 -18.35
C ARG A 11 -7.08 4.14 -17.02
N ARG A 12 -6.37 3.05 -16.76
CA ARG A 12 -5.56 2.88 -15.54
C ARG A 12 -4.46 3.93 -15.43
N ALA A 13 -3.69 4.12 -16.50
CA ALA A 13 -2.65 5.15 -16.54
C ALA A 13 -3.25 6.53 -16.23
N SER A 14 -4.37 6.87 -16.88
CA SER A 14 -5.08 8.13 -16.63
C SER A 14 -5.52 8.28 -15.17
N THR A 15 -6.16 7.26 -14.60
CA THR A 15 -6.58 7.26 -13.20
C THR A 15 -5.40 7.44 -12.23
N GLN A 16 -4.30 6.73 -12.45
CA GLN A 16 -3.08 6.84 -11.64
C GLN A 16 -2.50 8.24 -11.72
N HIS A 17 -2.41 8.81 -12.93
CA HIS A 17 -1.91 10.17 -13.11
C HIS A 17 -2.76 11.22 -12.41
N LEU A 18 -4.09 11.11 -12.52
CA LEU A 18 -5.03 12.03 -11.86
C LEU A 18 -4.98 11.89 -10.34
N LEU A 19 -4.97 10.67 -9.83
CA LEU A 19 -4.88 10.40 -8.38
C LEU A 19 -3.60 10.98 -7.79
N THR A 20 -2.45 10.62 -8.35
CA THR A 20 -1.16 11.07 -7.81
C THR A 20 -0.98 12.57 -7.99
N LYS A 21 -1.49 13.16 -9.09
CA LYS A 21 -1.50 14.62 -9.26
C LYS A 21 -2.33 15.29 -8.17
N ARG A 22 -3.54 14.79 -7.92
CA ARG A 22 -4.42 15.33 -6.87
C ARG A 22 -3.76 15.26 -5.49
N LEU A 23 -3.13 14.14 -5.16
CA LEU A 23 -2.44 13.96 -3.88
C LEU A 23 -1.34 15.02 -3.68
N VAL A 24 -0.48 15.21 -4.68
CA VAL A 24 0.65 16.15 -4.56
C VAL A 24 0.24 17.62 -4.72
N THR A 25 -0.97 17.93 -5.17
CA THR A 25 -1.44 19.33 -5.26
C THR A 25 -2.34 19.74 -4.10
N GLN A 26 -2.91 18.77 -3.36
CA GLN A 26 -3.86 19.06 -2.28
C GLN A 26 -3.26 18.90 -0.88
N PHE A 27 -2.18 18.12 -0.73
CA PHE A 27 -1.60 17.82 0.57
C PHE A 27 -0.12 18.19 0.61
N ALA A 28 0.34 18.70 1.74
CA ALA A 28 1.75 19.00 1.98
C ALA A 28 2.58 17.74 2.30
N HIS A 29 1.92 16.68 2.77
CA HIS A 29 2.56 15.41 3.14
C HIS A 29 1.67 14.25 2.70
N VAL A 30 2.28 13.29 1.99
CA VAL A 30 1.65 12.06 1.54
C VAL A 30 2.45 10.89 2.12
N ALA A 31 1.76 9.96 2.77
CA ALA A 31 2.35 8.73 3.29
C ALA A 31 1.79 7.51 2.51
N ILE A 32 2.67 6.61 2.11
CA ILE A 32 2.31 5.36 1.41
C ILE A 32 3.00 4.17 2.07
N GLU A 33 2.42 2.99 1.90
CA GLU A 33 3.05 1.73 2.31
C GLU A 33 4.27 1.38 1.45
N ASP A 34 5.32 0.86 2.08
CA ASP A 34 6.46 0.22 1.43
C ASP A 34 6.08 -1.18 0.92
N LEU A 35 5.14 -1.22 -0.02
CA LEU A 35 4.77 -2.47 -0.67
C LEU A 35 5.94 -2.95 -1.53
N ARG A 36 6.52 -4.09 -1.16
CA ARG A 36 7.54 -4.78 -1.94
C ARG A 36 6.92 -5.51 -3.14
N VAL A 37 6.35 -4.73 -4.08
CA VAL A 37 5.56 -5.25 -5.23
C VAL A 37 6.35 -6.30 -6.01
N LYS A 38 7.64 -6.09 -6.26
CA LYS A 38 8.51 -7.06 -6.95
C LYS A 38 8.52 -8.43 -6.26
N ASN A 39 8.57 -8.45 -4.93
CA ASN A 39 8.54 -9.69 -4.16
C ASN A 39 7.14 -10.31 -4.15
N MET A 40 6.10 -9.48 -4.03
CA MET A 40 4.71 -9.91 -4.05
C MET A 40 4.32 -10.55 -5.39
N THR A 41 4.91 -10.11 -6.51
CA THR A 41 4.59 -10.60 -7.85
C THR A 41 5.60 -11.65 -8.36
N ARG A 42 6.48 -12.16 -7.50
CA ARG A 42 7.41 -13.23 -7.87
C ARG A 42 6.65 -14.48 -8.32
N SER A 43 7.15 -15.13 -9.36
CA SER A 43 6.58 -16.38 -9.85
C SER A 43 6.73 -17.49 -8.81
N ALA A 44 5.73 -18.37 -8.71
CA ALA A 44 5.86 -19.65 -8.00
C ALA A 44 6.26 -20.79 -8.94
N LYS A 45 6.56 -20.50 -10.22
CA LYS A 45 7.04 -21.51 -11.17
C LYS A 45 8.38 -22.05 -10.67
N GLY A 46 8.44 -23.36 -10.46
CA GLY A 46 9.68 -24.08 -10.12
C GLY A 46 10.44 -24.50 -11.38
N THR A 47 11.39 -25.41 -11.18
CA THR A 47 12.17 -26.05 -12.25
C THR A 47 11.54 -27.37 -12.67
N LEU A 48 12.16 -28.09 -13.61
CA LEU A 48 11.77 -29.46 -13.96
C LEU A 48 12.01 -30.41 -12.77
N ASP A 49 13.16 -30.29 -12.11
CA ASP A 49 13.54 -31.15 -10.97
C ASP A 49 12.78 -30.82 -9.68
N THR A 50 12.30 -29.59 -9.54
CA THR A 50 11.49 -29.16 -8.38
C THR A 50 10.32 -28.32 -8.85
N PRO A 51 9.20 -28.96 -9.23
CA PRO A 51 8.02 -28.26 -9.71
C PRO A 51 7.41 -27.33 -8.67
N GLY A 52 7.00 -26.16 -9.13
CA GLY A 52 6.31 -25.17 -8.30
C GLY A 52 4.91 -25.63 -7.89
N ARG A 53 4.49 -25.29 -6.67
CA ARG A 53 3.12 -25.56 -6.19
C ARG A 53 2.23 -24.32 -6.34
N GLY A 54 0.96 -24.52 -6.68
CA GLY A 54 -0.02 -23.43 -6.76
C GLY A 54 0.27 -22.38 -7.85
N VAL A 55 1.03 -22.73 -8.90
CA VAL A 55 1.52 -21.79 -9.93
C VAL A 55 0.38 -20.99 -10.58
N ARG A 56 -0.74 -21.65 -10.93
CA ARG A 56 -1.89 -21.00 -11.55
C ARG A 56 -2.56 -19.98 -10.62
N ALA A 57 -2.80 -20.37 -9.35
CA ALA A 57 -3.36 -19.48 -8.34
C ALA A 57 -2.44 -18.28 -8.09
N LYS A 58 -1.13 -18.52 -7.96
CA LYS A 58 -0.13 -17.47 -7.80
C LYS A 58 -0.07 -16.53 -8.99
N SER A 59 -0.12 -17.06 -10.21
CA SER A 59 -0.14 -16.25 -11.44
C SER A 59 -1.38 -15.34 -11.50
N GLY A 60 -2.56 -15.87 -11.12
CA GLY A 60 -3.77 -15.09 -11.00
C GLY A 60 -3.66 -13.96 -9.98
N LEU A 61 -3.13 -14.24 -8.79
CA LEU A 61 -2.86 -13.23 -7.75
C LEU A 61 -1.86 -12.18 -8.24
N ASN A 62 -0.77 -12.59 -8.87
CA ASN A 62 0.25 -11.68 -9.41
C ASN A 62 -0.37 -10.73 -10.44
N ARG A 63 -1.23 -11.24 -11.33
CA ARG A 63 -1.95 -10.42 -12.29
C ARG A 63 -2.85 -9.40 -11.59
N ALA A 64 -3.59 -9.80 -10.56
CA ALA A 64 -4.45 -8.88 -9.80
C ALA A 64 -3.64 -7.78 -9.09
N VAL A 65 -2.51 -8.12 -8.46
CA VAL A 65 -1.62 -7.13 -7.79
C VAL A 65 -1.04 -6.14 -8.81
N LEU A 66 -0.58 -6.62 -9.97
CA LEU A 66 -0.10 -5.77 -11.06
C LEU A 66 -1.23 -4.92 -11.65
N ASP A 67 -2.47 -5.42 -11.60
CA ASP A 67 -3.62 -4.72 -12.14
C ASP A 67 -3.93 -3.42 -11.39
N VAL A 68 -3.77 -3.46 -10.06
CA VAL A 68 -3.93 -2.28 -9.20
C VAL A 68 -2.84 -1.23 -9.47
N GLY A 69 -1.64 -1.68 -9.84
CA GLY A 69 -0.56 -0.79 -10.29
C GLY A 69 0.10 0.03 -9.17
N PHE A 70 0.25 -0.54 -7.98
CA PHE A 70 0.94 0.08 -6.84
C PHE A 70 2.33 0.62 -7.18
N GLY A 71 3.10 -0.12 -7.98
CA GLY A 71 4.44 0.31 -8.39
C GLY A 71 4.43 1.60 -9.20
N GLU A 72 3.44 1.77 -10.09
CA GLU A 72 3.32 2.98 -10.91
C GLU A 72 2.83 4.17 -10.08
N ILE A 73 1.90 3.95 -9.14
CA ILE A 73 1.48 4.99 -8.19
C ILE A 73 2.68 5.49 -7.37
N ARG A 74 3.48 4.58 -6.81
CA ARG A 74 4.69 4.93 -6.06
C ARG A 74 5.68 5.70 -6.93
N ARG A 75 6.02 5.18 -8.11
CA ARG A 75 6.93 5.85 -9.06
C ARG A 75 6.47 7.26 -9.38
N GLN A 76 5.17 7.44 -9.62
CA GLN A 76 4.59 8.76 -9.90
C GLN A 76 4.68 9.71 -8.72
N LEU A 77 4.39 9.25 -7.50
CA LEU A 77 4.54 10.06 -6.30
C LEU A 77 6.01 10.44 -6.06
N GLU A 78 6.94 9.51 -6.24
CA GLU A 78 8.39 9.75 -6.04
C GLU A 78 8.91 10.91 -6.90
N TYR A 79 8.46 11.04 -8.16
CA TYR A 79 8.88 12.17 -8.99
C TYR A 79 7.97 13.41 -8.85
N LYS A 80 6.66 13.25 -8.61
CA LYS A 80 5.73 14.40 -8.54
C LYS A 80 5.77 15.13 -7.20
N ALA A 81 6.01 14.43 -6.11
CA ALA A 81 6.04 15.03 -4.77
C ALA A 81 7.10 16.14 -4.66
N PRO A 82 8.39 15.92 -5.02
CA PRO A 82 9.40 16.98 -4.95
C PRO A 82 9.10 18.15 -5.91
N LEU A 83 8.52 17.89 -7.09
CA LEU A 83 8.11 18.95 -8.03
C LEU A 83 7.02 19.89 -7.47
N HIS A 84 6.29 19.44 -6.46
CA HIS A 84 5.22 20.20 -5.81
C HIS A 84 5.57 20.60 -4.37
N GLY A 85 6.81 20.41 -3.92
CA GLY A 85 7.21 20.69 -2.54
C GLY A 85 6.50 19.80 -1.51
N VAL A 86 5.96 18.66 -1.94
CA VAL A 86 5.25 17.72 -1.06
C VAL A 86 6.22 16.71 -0.51
N ARG A 87 6.13 16.46 0.80
CA ARG A 87 6.88 15.37 1.43
C ARG A 87 6.20 14.04 1.11
N LEU A 88 6.99 13.06 0.66
CA LEU A 88 6.55 11.68 0.50
C LEU A 88 7.22 10.80 1.56
N SER A 89 6.42 10.15 2.41
CA SER A 89 6.91 9.15 3.37
C SER A 89 6.53 7.75 2.91
N VAL A 90 7.50 6.83 2.94
CA VAL A 90 7.30 5.42 2.62
C VAL A 90 7.43 4.63 3.91
N VAL A 91 6.32 4.03 4.36
CA VAL A 91 6.18 3.46 5.71
C VAL A 91 6.13 1.95 5.63
N ASN A 92 6.84 1.27 6.54
CA ASN A 92 6.76 -0.18 6.66
C ASN A 92 5.31 -0.62 6.96
N PRO A 93 4.67 -1.47 6.12
CA PRO A 93 3.29 -1.91 6.29
C PRO A 93 3.12 -3.01 7.35
N ALA A 94 4.20 -3.49 7.99
CA ALA A 94 4.12 -4.57 8.95
C ALA A 94 3.12 -4.25 10.07
N TYR A 95 2.15 -5.15 10.28
CA TYR A 95 1.11 -5.06 11.31
C TYR A 95 0.13 -3.88 11.21
N THR A 96 0.18 -3.03 10.17
CA THR A 96 -0.72 -1.86 10.06
C THR A 96 -2.19 -2.22 9.97
N SER A 97 -2.50 -3.42 9.48
CA SER A 97 -3.87 -3.95 9.45
C SER A 97 -4.30 -4.72 10.70
N GLN A 98 -3.40 -4.86 11.68
CA GLN A 98 -3.62 -5.59 12.94
C GLN A 98 -3.53 -4.66 14.16
N THR A 99 -2.84 -3.53 14.01
CA THR A 99 -2.73 -2.49 15.04
C THR A 99 -4.02 -1.66 15.11
N CYS A 100 -4.57 -1.47 16.31
CA CYS A 100 -5.64 -0.52 16.52
C CYS A 100 -5.07 0.90 16.57
N HIS A 101 -5.48 1.77 15.64
CA HIS A 101 -5.04 3.16 15.61
C HIS A 101 -5.52 4.01 16.80
N ARG A 102 -6.45 3.48 17.61
CA ARG A 102 -7.00 4.17 18.78
C ARG A 102 -6.24 3.87 20.07
N CYS A 103 -5.82 2.62 20.28
CA CYS A 103 -5.17 2.20 21.53
C CYS A 103 -3.80 1.53 21.34
N GLY A 104 -3.33 1.35 20.11
CA GLY A 104 -2.04 0.71 19.81
C GLY A 104 -2.02 -0.83 19.93
N HIS A 105 -3.07 -1.46 20.45
CA HIS A 105 -3.11 -2.92 20.58
C HIS A 105 -2.97 -3.63 19.22
N VAL A 106 -2.10 -4.64 19.15
CA VAL A 106 -1.83 -5.42 17.93
C VAL A 106 -2.38 -6.84 18.11
N ASP A 107 -3.36 -7.21 17.30
CA ASP A 107 -3.91 -8.56 17.29
C ASP A 107 -4.47 -8.91 15.90
N ALA A 108 -4.01 -10.02 15.33
CA ALA A 108 -4.51 -10.53 14.06
C ALA A 108 -6.03 -10.80 14.09
N LYS A 109 -6.58 -11.18 15.24
CA LYS A 109 -8.03 -11.41 15.43
C LYS A 109 -8.84 -10.12 15.37
N SER A 110 -8.19 -8.95 15.47
CA SER A 110 -8.88 -7.66 15.32
C SER A 110 -9.32 -7.41 13.88
N ARG A 111 -8.65 -8.01 12.87
CA ARG A 111 -9.12 -7.98 11.48
C ARG A 111 -10.17 -9.09 11.27
N ARG A 112 -11.44 -8.74 11.47
CA ARG A 112 -12.58 -9.68 11.43
C ARG A 112 -12.92 -10.12 10.01
N SER A 113 -12.75 -9.23 9.03
CA SER A 113 -12.95 -9.53 7.61
C SER A 113 -12.05 -8.67 6.74
N ARG A 114 -12.23 -8.74 5.41
CA ARG A 114 -11.54 -7.85 4.48
C ARG A 114 -11.78 -6.38 4.84
N ASP A 115 -13.01 -6.03 5.19
CA ASP A 115 -13.51 -4.66 5.30
C ASP A 115 -13.75 -4.24 6.76
N LEU A 116 -13.85 -5.18 7.72
CA LEU A 116 -14.14 -4.89 9.12
C LEU A 116 -12.91 -5.12 10.02
N PHE A 117 -12.57 -4.09 10.80
CA PHE A 117 -11.65 -4.18 11.92
C PHE A 117 -12.41 -3.89 13.22
N THR A 118 -12.23 -4.74 14.23
CA THR A 118 -12.76 -4.55 15.59
C THR A 118 -11.68 -4.93 16.59
N CYS A 119 -11.14 -3.94 17.29
CA CYS A 119 -10.09 -4.16 18.28
C CYS A 119 -10.54 -5.11 19.39
N THR A 120 -9.75 -6.13 19.66
CA THR A 120 -10.00 -7.11 20.74
C THR A 120 -9.73 -6.56 22.14
N SER A 121 -9.03 -5.42 22.26
CA SER A 121 -8.71 -4.79 23.53
C SER A 121 -9.66 -3.63 23.89
N CYS A 122 -9.87 -2.68 22.98
CA CYS A 122 -10.68 -1.47 23.26
C CYS A 122 -12.05 -1.44 22.56
N CYS A 123 -12.42 -2.52 21.87
CA CYS A 123 -13.68 -2.68 21.13
C CYS A 123 -13.94 -1.67 20.00
N HIS A 124 -12.98 -0.79 19.68
CA HIS A 124 -13.12 0.16 18.59
C HIS A 124 -13.29 -0.57 17.24
N SER A 125 -14.31 -0.17 16.48
CA SER A 125 -14.59 -0.73 15.16
C SER A 125 -14.49 0.33 14.06
N THR A 126 -13.91 -0.05 12.93
CA THR A 126 -13.75 0.82 11.75
C THR A 126 -13.60 -0.02 10.49
N HIS A 127 -13.61 0.62 9.33
CA HIS A 127 -13.23 -0.05 8.08
C HIS A 127 -11.74 -0.39 8.12
N ALA A 128 -11.37 -1.63 7.77
CA ALA A 128 -10.00 -2.12 7.89
C ALA A 128 -8.99 -1.25 7.14
N ASP A 129 -9.31 -0.83 5.92
CA ASP A 129 -8.42 0.03 5.12
C ASP A 129 -8.31 1.47 5.68
N ILE A 130 -9.37 1.99 6.31
CA ILE A 130 -9.33 3.31 6.97
C ILE A 130 -8.42 3.24 8.20
N GLY A 131 -8.57 2.20 9.02
CA GLY A 131 -7.72 1.98 10.18
C GLY A 131 -6.25 1.80 9.79
N ALA A 132 -5.96 1.02 8.75
CA ALA A 132 -4.62 0.87 8.22
C ALA A 132 -4.03 2.20 7.70
N ALA A 133 -4.82 3.00 6.98
CA ALA A 133 -4.38 4.32 6.51
C ALA A 133 -4.04 5.27 7.65
N ILE A 134 -4.82 5.27 8.75
CA ILE A 134 -4.52 6.06 9.95
C ILE A 134 -3.22 5.59 10.61
N ASN A 135 -3.02 4.26 10.75
CA ASN A 135 -1.77 3.73 11.27
C ASN A 135 -0.55 4.14 10.44
N ILE A 136 -0.68 4.13 9.10
CA ILE A 136 0.37 4.60 8.20
C ILE A 136 0.66 6.08 8.39
N LYS A 137 -0.38 6.92 8.53
CA LYS A 137 -0.24 8.33 8.85
C LYS A 137 0.52 8.53 10.16
N HIS A 138 0.14 7.83 11.23
CA HIS A 138 0.79 7.97 12.54
C HIS A 138 2.27 7.65 12.46
N ARG A 139 2.64 6.50 11.88
CA ARG A 139 4.04 6.10 11.70
C ARG A 139 4.84 7.09 10.85
N ALA A 140 4.21 7.67 9.82
CA ALA A 140 4.87 8.67 9.01
C ALA A 140 5.19 9.94 9.82
N LEU A 141 4.30 10.35 10.72
CA LEU A 141 4.52 11.52 11.58
C LEU A 141 5.57 11.24 12.66
N GLU A 142 5.47 10.09 13.34
CA GLU A 142 6.45 9.64 14.34
C GLU A 142 7.88 9.60 13.77
N ALA A 143 8.04 9.09 12.54
CA ALA A 143 9.35 9.06 11.87
C ALA A 143 9.90 10.47 11.61
N LEU A 144 9.05 11.45 11.34
CA LEU A 144 9.49 12.85 11.12
C LEU A 144 9.90 13.53 12.42
N GLU A 145 9.19 13.26 13.51
CA GLU A 145 9.56 13.75 14.84
C GLU A 145 10.93 13.19 15.24
N GLN A 146 11.16 11.88 15.03
CA GLN A 146 12.45 11.24 15.29
C GLN A 146 13.60 11.76 14.40
N GLU A 147 13.31 12.15 13.15
CA GLU A 147 14.29 12.81 12.28
C GLU A 147 14.64 14.22 12.77
N ALA A 148 13.66 14.97 13.28
CA ALA A 148 13.85 16.31 13.81
C ALA A 148 14.63 16.32 15.14
N ASP A 149 14.41 15.32 15.99
CA ASP A 149 15.06 15.19 17.30
C ASP A 149 16.46 14.56 17.24
N ARG A 150 16.92 14.10 16.07
CA ARG A 150 18.24 13.48 15.91
C ARG A 150 19.35 14.53 16.11
N PRO A 151 20.27 14.36 17.08
CA PRO A 151 21.39 15.28 17.25
C PRO A 151 22.27 15.28 16.00
N ARG A 152 22.68 16.47 15.57
CA ARG A 152 23.55 16.68 14.40
C ARG A 152 24.97 16.21 14.67
#